data_AF-A0A819N626-F1
#
_entry.id   AF-A0A819N626-F1
#
_cell.length_a   1.000
_cell.length_b   1.000
_cell.length_c   1.000
_cell.angle_alpha   90.00
_cell.angle_beta   90.00
_cell.angle_gamma   90.00
#
_symmetry.space_group_name_H-M   'P 1'
#
loop_
_entity.id
_entity.type
_entity.pdbx_description
1 polymer ?
#
loop_
_entity_poly.entity_id
_entity_poly.type
_entity_poly.pdbx_seq_one_letter_code
_entity_poly.pdbx_strand_id
1 'polypeptide(L)' 'MNFIPPDTKRIAEALGDITQLPRDMQIAVTNKLDESFKPVPKPNRHDWLRNHEEKGQTMKSFERTTS' A
#
# COMPACT_ATOMS: atom_id res chain seq x y z
N MET A 1 16.03 -9.15 -10.26
CA MET A 1 16.29 -9.00 -8.81
C MET A 1 15.02 -9.33 -8.07
N ASN A 2 15.03 -10.35 -7.20
CA ASN A 2 13.87 -10.71 -6.40
C ASN A 2 13.98 -9.98 -5.06
N PHE A 3 12.95 -9.21 -4.71
CA PHE A 3 12.84 -8.61 -3.38
C PHE A 3 12.68 -9.74 -2.35
N ILE A 4 13.46 -9.67 -1.27
CA ILE A 4 13.36 -10.58 -0.13
C ILE A 4 12.92 -9.73 1.06
N PRO A 5 11.72 -9.97 1.62
CA PRO A 5 11.28 -9.23 2.80
C PRO A 5 12.19 -9.51 4.00
N PRO A 6 12.47 -8.50 4.86
CA PRO A 6 13.24 -8.70 6.07
C PRO A 6 12.48 -9.61 7.06
N ASP A 7 13.22 -10.40 7.83
CA ASP A 7 12.66 -11.21 8.91
C ASP A 7 12.36 -10.36 10.16
N THR A 8 11.62 -10.93 11.10
CA THR A 8 11.22 -10.24 12.34
C THR A 8 12.41 -9.72 13.12
N LYS A 9 13.53 -10.43 13.11
CA LYS A 9 14.78 -10.02 13.77
C LYS A 9 15.36 -8.76 13.14
N ARG A 10 15.53 -8.71 11.81
CA ARG A 10 16.02 -7.52 11.10
C ARG A 10 15.10 -6.31 11.26
N ILE A 11 13.78 -6.55 11.30
CA ILE A 11 12.83 -5.46 11.53
C ILE A 11 12.99 -4.91 12.95
N ALA A 12 13.08 -5.77 13.98
CA ALA A 12 13.30 -5.34 15.36
C ALA A 12 14.62 -4.57 15.53
N GLU A 13 15.71 -5.03 14.91
CA GLU A 13 17.01 -4.34 14.90
C GLU A 13 16.91 -2.95 14.25
N ALA A 14 16.15 -2.80 13.17
CA ALA A 14 15.96 -1.53 12.49
C ALA A 14 15.06 -0.55 13.26
N LEU A 15 14.10 -1.06 14.03
CA LEU A 15 13.19 -0.24 14.84
C LEU A 15 13.85 0.31 16.11
N GLY A 16 14.84 -0.40 16.65
CA GLY A 16 15.51 0.00 17.89
C GLY A 16 14.57 0.02 19.10
N ASP A 17 14.90 0.83 20.11
CA ASP A 17 14.08 0.95 21.31
C ASP A 17 12.84 1.84 21.05
N ILE A 18 11.70 1.20 20.85
CA ILE A 18 10.41 1.89 20.63
C ILE A 18 9.67 2.22 21.94
N THR A 19 10.20 1.85 23.11
CA THR A 19 9.50 2.05 24.40
C THR A 19 9.31 3.52 24.75
N GLN A 20 10.12 4.41 24.17
CA GLN A 20 10.02 5.85 24.32
C GLN A 20 8.93 6.49 23.44
N LEU A 21 8.36 5.74 22.49
CA LEU A 21 7.29 6.25 21.65
C LEU A 21 5.95 6.24 22.40
N PRO A 22 5.02 7.15 22.05
CA PRO A 22 3.63 7.06 22.47
C PRO A 22 3.01 5.68 22.18
N ARG A 23 2.08 5.23 23.04
CA ARG A 23 1.52 3.86 22.99
C ARG A 23 0.83 3.54 21.66
N ASP A 24 0.15 4.49 21.07
CA ASP A 24 -0.47 4.40 19.74
C ASP A 24 0.56 4.16 18.63
N MET A 25 1.71 4.82 18.71
CA MET A 25 2.82 4.61 17.78
C MET A 25 3.49 3.25 17.98
N GLN A 26 3.68 2.81 19.23
CA GLN A 26 4.18 1.46 19.51
C GLN A 26 3.27 0.41 18.86
N ILE A 27 1.96 0.52 19.06
CA ILE A 27 0.96 -0.40 18.48
C ILE A 27 1.02 -0.39 16.94
N ALA A 28 1.15 0.78 16.32
CA ALA A 28 1.23 0.91 14.86
C ALA A 28 2.48 0.25 14.26
N VAL A 29 3.56 0.15 15.03
CA VAL A 29 4.82 -0.48 14.61
C VAL A 29 4.79 -1.98 14.87
N THR A 30 4.27 -2.42 16.02
CA THR A 30 4.27 -3.84 16.41
C THR A 30 3.17 -4.65 15.72
N ASN A 31 1.97 -4.08 15.52
CA ASN A 31 0.85 -4.79 14.88
C ASN A 31 1.00 -4.94 13.37
N LYS A 32 1.92 -4.19 12.75
CA LYS A 32 2.19 -4.29 11.30
C LYS A 32 3.15 -5.42 10.92
N LEU A 33 3.75 -6.08 11.91
CA LEU A 33 4.72 -7.16 11.69
C LEU A 33 4.10 -8.43 11.11
N ASP A 34 2.85 -8.76 11.44
CA ASP A 34 2.29 -10.07 11.07
C ASP A 34 1.30 -10.07 9.90
N GLU A 35 0.55 -8.98 9.60
CA GLU A 35 -0.51 -9.07 8.57
C GLU A 35 -0.77 -7.81 7.70
N SER A 36 -0.12 -6.69 8.00
CA SER A 36 -0.63 -5.38 7.55
C SER A 36 -0.17 -4.91 6.17
N PHE A 37 0.86 -5.54 5.58
CA PHE A 37 1.34 -5.19 4.25
C PHE A 37 1.31 -6.41 3.34
N LYS A 38 0.13 -6.72 2.80
CA LYS A 38 0.06 -7.62 1.66
C LYS A 38 0.88 -7.01 0.52
N PRO A 39 1.79 -7.76 -0.13
CA PRO A 39 2.51 -7.26 -1.28
C PRO A 39 1.53 -6.73 -2.33
N VAL A 40 1.83 -5.56 -2.89
CA VAL A 40 1.08 -5.08 -4.04
C VAL A 40 1.23 -6.12 -5.15
N PRO A 41 0.13 -6.62 -5.74
CA PRO A 41 0.20 -7.59 -6.82
C PRO A 41 1.02 -7.02 -7.97
N LYS A 42 1.81 -7.86 -8.63
CA LYS A 42 2.59 -7.44 -9.80
C LYS A 42 1.62 -6.96 -10.89
N PRO A 43 1.84 -5.77 -11.47
CA PRO A 43 1.01 -5.31 -12.57
C PRO A 43 1.22 -6.20 -13.80
N ASN A 44 0.15 -6.41 -14.56
CA ASN A 44 0.21 -7.08 -15.86
C ASN A 44 0.79 -6.15 -16.92
N ARG A 45 1.23 -6.75 -18.04
CA ARG A 45 1.83 -6.03 -19.19
C ARG A 45 0.97 -4.88 -19.73
N HIS A 46 -0.34 -4.92 -19.54
CA HIS A 46 -1.29 -3.94 -20.07
C HIS A 46 -2.04 -3.17 -18.97
N ASP A 47 -1.66 -3.30 -17.69
CA ASP A 47 -2.37 -2.58 -16.61
C ASP A 47 -2.25 -1.06 -16.77
N TRP A 48 -1.16 -0.57 -17.36
CA TRP A 48 -0.96 0.85 -17.70
C TRP A 48 -1.87 1.35 -18.83
N LEU A 49 -2.45 0.45 -19.63
CA LEU A 49 -3.44 0.75 -20.68
C LEU A 49 -4.87 0.46 -20.22
N ARG A 50 -5.04 -0.05 -19.00
CA ARG A 50 -6.35 -0.47 -18.53
C ARG A 50 -7.17 0.77 -18.18
N ASN A 51 -8.31 0.93 -18.85
CA ASN A 51 -9.30 1.93 -18.45
C ASN A 51 -9.81 1.59 -17.04
N HIS A 52 -9.64 2.52 -16.12
CA HIS A 52 -10.22 2.43 -14.78
C HIS A 52 -11.61 3.07 -14.81
N GLU A 53 -12.64 2.32 -14.44
CA GLU A 53 -13.98 2.87 -14.30
C GLU A 53 -14.09 3.60 -12.95
N GLU A 54 -13.93 4.92 -12.99
CA GLU A 54 -14.17 5.77 -11.82
C GLU A 54 -15.65 6.10 -11.68
N LYS A 55 -16.21 5.88 -10.49
CA LYS A 55 -17.61 6.16 -10.21
C LYS A 55 -17.87 7.67 -10.32
N GLY A 56 -18.56 8.09 -11.39
CA GLY A 56 -18.96 9.48 -11.64
C GLY A 56 -18.18 10.20 -12.73
N GLN A 57 -17.06 9.64 -13.21
CA GLN A 57 -16.32 10.17 -14.36
C GLN A 57 -16.38 9.19 -15.52
N THR A 58 -17.46 9.25 -16.29
CA THR A 58 -17.52 8.56 -17.58
C THR A 58 -17.32 9.58 -18.70
N MET A 59 -16.61 9.18 -19.77
CA MET A 59 -16.50 10.01 -20.99
C MET A 59 -17.88 10.42 -21.51
N LYS A 60 -18.86 9.51 -21.42
CA LYS A 60 -20.27 9.76 -21.76
C LYS A 60 -20.94 10.82 -20.87
N SER A 61 -20.46 11.04 -19.65
CA SER A 61 -20.90 12.15 -18.78
C SER A 61 -20.28 13.48 -19.22
N PHE A 62 -19.00 13.47 -19.62
CA PHE A 62 -18.31 14.65 -20.15
C PHE A 62 -18.96 15.16 -21.44
N GLU A 63 -19.20 14.28 -22.42
CA GLU A 63 -19.82 14.61 -23.71
C GLU A 63 -21.21 15.28 -23.57
N ARG A 64 -21.95 14.94 -22.51
CA ARG A 64 -23.27 15.54 -22.22
C ARG A 64 -23.21 16.92 -21.58
N THR A 65 -22.07 17.31 -21.01
CA THR A 65 -21.91 18.61 -20.32
C THR A 65 -21.44 19.70 -21.29
N THR A 66 -20.90 19.31 -22.45
CA THR A 66 -20.37 20.22 -23.48
C THR A 66 -21.27 20.37 -24.71
N SER A 67 -22.49 19.82 -24.68
CA SER A 67 -23.53 20.01 -25.72
C SER A 67 -24.53 21.07 -25.28
#